data_AF-A0A497DH98-F1
#
_entry.id   AF-A0A497DH98-F1
#
_cell.length_a   1.000
_cell.length_b   1.000
_cell.length_c   1.000
_cell.angle_alpha   90.00
_cell.angle_beta   90.00
_cell.angle_gamma   90.00
#
_symmetry.space_group_name_H-M   'P 1'
#
loop_
_entity.id
_entity.type
_entity.pdbx_description
1 polymer ?
#
loop_
_entity_poly.entity_id
_entity_poly.type
_entity_poly.pdbx_seq_one_letter_code
_entity_poly.pdbx_strand_id
1 'polypeptide(L)'
;MKKYFIITIITALFFTGCVKDEMPAPPAPEPENYTDITINELITKDTSDVYFVDESGKAADWVELYNKGNKAVNIAGMWITDNPGTEADYNQIPENSNNVTIIPPKGFVVIICGAKDAGGVDVPTSIADGKIFINMGLSSSKDHNVAIYTPEKTEIDKTDDFNGLADDKSFGRETDGNGNWMVMATKTPGAPNDGSAPVAGSLVLNEFMASNDSWNVPGDNGDQPDWIEIYNTGDTPIDMGGWYASDALDTPDKYQLPTDDATLTTVPAHGFLVLICDGTGEGLHTNFKLSSGGEDIAISEDGITITDGYSFCDSGCDLLNPGTDNSTGRDGDGNASWIVFEKDASRQPTPGASNN
;
A
#
# COMPACT_ATOMS: atom_id res chain seq x y z
N MET A 1 36.06 80.86 -72.23
CA MET A 1 34.78 80.13 -72.19
C MET A 1 35.04 78.70 -71.72
N LYS A 2 34.79 78.41 -70.45
CA LYS A 2 34.83 77.05 -69.90
C LYS A 2 33.41 76.71 -69.42
N LYS A 3 32.83 75.65 -69.98
CA LYS A 3 31.49 75.14 -69.66
C LYS A 3 31.56 74.38 -68.33
N TYR A 4 30.63 74.64 -67.42
CA TYR A 4 30.40 73.82 -66.23
C TYR A 4 29.49 72.65 -66.61
N PHE A 5 29.90 71.42 -66.26
CA PHE A 5 29.06 70.23 -66.31
C PHE A 5 28.66 69.91 -64.86
N ILE A 6 27.36 69.99 -64.55
CA ILE A 6 26.82 69.59 -63.25
C ILE A 6 26.58 68.08 -63.32
N ILE A 7 27.31 67.31 -62.51
CA ILE A 7 27.06 65.89 -62.29
C ILE A 7 26.20 65.78 -61.04
N THR A 8 24.92 65.44 -61.21
CA THR A 8 24.04 65.06 -60.10
C THR A 8 24.34 63.61 -59.73
N ILE A 9 24.99 63.40 -58.58
CA ILE A 9 25.16 62.06 -58.00
C ILE A 9 23.90 61.75 -57.21
N ILE A 10 23.06 60.83 -57.71
CA ILE A 10 21.98 60.24 -56.93
C ILE A 10 22.60 59.13 -56.07
N THR A 11 22.75 59.39 -54.77
CA THR A 11 23.15 58.37 -53.80
C THR A 11 21.91 57.53 -53.47
N ALA A 12 21.82 56.32 -54.00
CA ALA A 12 20.85 55.34 -53.54
C ALA A 12 21.34 54.77 -52.19
N LEU A 13 20.70 55.16 -51.09
CA LEU A 13 20.84 54.44 -49.82
C LEU A 13 20.09 53.12 -49.94
N PHE A 14 20.82 52.01 -50.05
CA PHE A 14 20.26 50.70 -49.77
C PHE A 14 20.16 50.56 -48.25
N PHE A 15 18.94 50.60 -47.70
CA PHE A 15 18.67 50.04 -46.38
C PHE A 15 18.71 48.53 -46.52
N THR A 16 19.84 47.91 -46.21
CA THR A 16 19.84 46.51 -45.76
C THR A 16 19.05 46.49 -44.45
N GLY A 17 17.85 45.92 -44.49
CA GLY A 17 17.09 45.64 -43.28
C GLY A 17 17.97 44.84 -42.34
N CYS A 18 18.14 45.32 -41.10
CA CYS A 18 18.63 44.47 -40.03
C CYS A 18 17.60 43.34 -39.89
N VAL A 19 17.97 42.14 -40.34
CA VAL A 19 17.31 40.93 -39.86
C VAL A 19 17.60 40.96 -38.36
N LYS A 20 16.56 41.17 -37.55
CA LYS A 20 16.63 40.85 -36.14
C LYS A 20 16.98 39.36 -36.15
N ASP A 21 18.21 39.00 -35.76
CA ASP A 21 18.51 37.62 -35.45
C ASP A 21 17.53 37.27 -34.33
N GLU A 22 16.43 36.62 -34.72
CA GLU A 22 15.52 36.02 -33.78
C GLU A 22 16.35 34.98 -33.06
N MET A 23 16.71 35.27 -31.81
CA MET A 23 17.27 34.25 -30.94
C MET A 23 16.33 33.05 -31.05
N PRO A 24 16.83 31.84 -31.38
CA PRO A 24 15.98 30.67 -31.45
C PRO A 24 15.20 30.61 -30.14
N ALA A 25 13.88 30.39 -30.24
CA ALA A 25 13.05 30.22 -29.07
C ALA A 25 13.76 29.23 -28.12
N PRO A 26 13.78 29.48 -26.80
CA PRO A 26 14.32 28.52 -25.86
C PRO A 26 13.75 27.13 -26.21
N PRO A 27 14.58 26.08 -26.17
CA PRO A 27 14.04 24.73 -26.32
C PRO A 27 12.86 24.60 -25.36
N ALA A 28 11.77 24.00 -25.83
CA ALA A 28 10.65 23.67 -24.95
C ALA A 28 11.22 22.96 -23.71
N PRO A 29 10.73 23.26 -22.49
CA PRO A 29 11.16 22.52 -21.31
C PRO A 29 11.06 21.02 -21.62
N GLU A 30 12.10 20.27 -21.24
CA GLU A 30 12.04 18.81 -21.37
C GLU A 30 10.77 18.31 -20.65
N PRO A 31 10.04 17.35 -21.22
CA PRO A 31 8.89 16.77 -20.53
C PRO A 31 9.33 16.28 -19.16
N GLU A 32 8.54 16.59 -18.14
CA GLU A 32 8.79 16.18 -16.76
C GLU A 32 8.92 14.65 -16.70
N ASN A 33 9.96 14.14 -16.04
CA ASN A 33 10.13 12.69 -15.88
C ASN A 33 9.37 12.20 -14.65
N TYR A 34 8.14 11.74 -14.84
CA TYR A 34 7.32 11.23 -13.74
C TYR A 34 7.72 9.82 -13.27
N THR A 35 8.53 9.08 -14.03
CA THR A 35 8.90 7.68 -13.69
C THR A 35 9.77 7.54 -12.44
N ASP A 36 10.32 8.65 -11.96
CA ASP A 36 11.05 8.75 -10.70
C ASP A 36 10.14 8.90 -9.48
N ILE A 37 8.85 9.18 -9.68
CA ILE A 37 7.86 9.25 -8.60
C ILE A 37 7.30 7.86 -8.32
N THR A 38 7.26 7.51 -7.05
CA THR A 38 6.64 6.28 -6.55
C THR A 38 5.78 6.60 -5.33
N ILE A 39 4.72 5.83 -5.11
CA ILE A 39 4.05 5.80 -3.81
C ILE A 39 5.02 5.14 -2.82
N ASN A 40 5.17 5.70 -1.62
CA ASN A 40 6.16 5.26 -0.64
C ASN A 40 5.53 4.65 0.60
N GLU A 41 4.44 5.26 1.08
CA GLU A 41 3.77 4.89 2.32
C GLU A 41 2.34 5.45 2.31
N LEU A 42 1.39 4.81 2.97
CA LEU A 42 0.03 5.32 3.18
C LEU A 42 -0.54 4.87 4.52
N ILE A 43 -1.58 5.53 5.01
CA ILE A 43 -2.39 5.08 6.15
C ILE A 43 -3.87 5.24 5.84
N THR A 44 -4.69 4.31 6.33
CA THR A 44 -6.16 4.31 6.16
C THR A 44 -6.90 4.78 7.41
N LYS A 45 -6.22 4.83 8.57
CA LYS A 45 -6.76 5.32 9.84
C LYS A 45 -5.65 5.63 10.84
N ASP A 46 -5.44 6.92 11.10
CA ASP A 46 -4.40 7.41 12.02
C ASP A 46 -5.04 7.84 13.36
N THR A 47 -4.77 7.14 14.46
CA THR A 47 -5.44 7.35 15.77
C THR A 47 -4.50 7.73 16.92
N SER A 48 -3.19 7.52 16.80
CA SER A 48 -2.16 7.87 17.77
C SER A 48 -0.97 8.53 17.09
N ASP A 49 -0.30 9.52 17.71
CA ASP A 49 0.78 10.28 17.06
C ASP A 49 0.40 10.82 15.66
N VAL A 50 -0.85 11.29 15.55
CA VAL A 50 -1.51 11.66 14.30
C VAL A 50 -0.72 12.69 13.50
N TYR A 51 -0.49 12.41 12.22
CA TYR A 51 0.21 13.32 11.31
C TYR A 51 -0.59 14.60 11.04
N PHE A 52 -1.89 14.46 10.76
CA PHE A 52 -2.77 15.57 10.46
C PHE A 52 -4.16 15.39 11.06
N VAL A 53 -4.60 16.39 11.83
CA VAL A 53 -5.96 16.51 12.35
C VAL A 53 -6.69 17.58 11.55
N ASP A 54 -7.83 17.22 10.97
CA ASP A 54 -8.67 18.12 10.19
C ASP A 54 -9.47 19.10 11.07
N GLU A 55 -10.18 20.03 10.45
CA GLU A 55 -10.94 21.04 11.20
C GLU A 55 -12.18 20.46 11.91
N SER A 56 -12.62 19.25 11.53
CA SER A 56 -13.67 18.50 12.23
C SER A 56 -13.16 17.85 13.53
N GLY A 57 -11.84 17.84 13.74
CA GLY A 57 -11.18 17.23 14.89
C GLY A 57 -10.91 15.73 14.71
N LYS A 58 -10.97 15.23 13.47
CA LYS A 58 -10.63 13.84 13.12
C LYS A 58 -9.26 13.79 12.46
N ALA A 59 -8.57 12.68 12.63
CA ALA A 59 -7.39 12.42 11.82
C ALA A 59 -7.78 12.21 10.36
N ALA A 60 -6.97 12.73 9.46
CA ALA A 60 -7.10 12.46 8.04
C ALA A 60 -6.18 11.31 7.62
N ASP A 61 -6.59 10.61 6.58
CA ASP A 61 -5.77 9.61 5.91
C ASP A 61 -4.66 10.32 5.13
N TRP A 62 -3.63 9.59 4.73
CA TRP A 62 -2.60 10.18 3.87
C TRP A 62 -1.90 9.15 2.99
N VAL A 63 -1.36 9.66 1.90
CA VAL A 63 -0.48 8.94 0.97
C VAL A 63 0.80 9.75 0.80
N GLU A 64 1.94 9.09 0.92
CA GLU A 64 3.25 9.66 0.68
C GLU A 64 3.78 9.26 -0.70
N LEU A 65 4.33 10.25 -1.41
CA LEU A 65 5.09 10.04 -2.62
C LEU A 65 6.57 10.31 -2.39
N TYR A 66 7.41 9.48 -2.99
CA TYR A 66 8.86 9.59 -2.95
C TYR A 66 9.43 9.80 -4.36
N ASN A 67 10.41 10.69 -4.46
CA ASN A 67 11.18 10.88 -5.68
C ASN A 67 12.49 10.08 -5.62
N LYS A 68 12.51 8.89 -6.25
CA LYS A 68 13.70 8.03 -6.32
C LYS A 68 14.77 8.58 -7.26
N GLY A 69 14.46 9.60 -8.04
CA GLY A 69 15.33 10.23 -9.02
C GLY A 69 16.43 11.10 -8.41
N ASN A 70 17.20 11.72 -9.30
CA ASN A 70 18.30 12.63 -8.99
C ASN A 70 18.02 14.08 -9.40
N LYS A 71 16.82 14.37 -9.88
CA LYS A 71 16.31 15.71 -10.20
C LYS A 71 15.00 15.95 -9.45
N ALA A 72 14.69 17.21 -9.16
CA ALA A 72 13.38 17.56 -8.62
C ALA A 72 12.30 17.28 -9.67
N VAL A 73 11.13 16.83 -9.22
CA VAL A 73 9.98 16.54 -10.07
C VAL A 73 8.77 17.32 -9.55
N ASN A 74 8.10 18.05 -10.43
CA ASN A 74 6.84 18.71 -10.14
C ASN A 74 5.68 17.75 -10.44
N ILE A 75 4.96 17.33 -9.41
CA ILE A 75 3.82 16.40 -9.52
C ILE A 75 2.48 17.10 -9.82
N ALA A 76 2.50 18.42 -10.05
CA ALA A 76 1.31 19.18 -10.44
C ALA A 76 0.64 18.57 -11.68
N GLY A 77 -0.68 18.37 -11.61
CA GLY A 77 -1.46 17.82 -12.72
C GLY A 77 -1.45 16.30 -12.85
N MET A 78 -0.61 15.58 -12.09
CA MET A 78 -0.69 14.12 -11.95
C MET A 78 -2.02 13.70 -11.32
N TRP A 79 -2.42 12.44 -11.48
CA TRP A 79 -3.66 11.91 -10.91
C TRP A 79 -3.37 10.86 -9.84
N ILE A 80 -4.18 10.81 -8.79
CA ILE A 80 -4.16 9.80 -7.74
C ILE A 80 -5.57 9.22 -7.54
N THR A 81 -5.67 7.94 -7.20
CA THR A 81 -6.94 7.24 -6.96
C THR A 81 -6.74 6.08 -5.98
N ASP A 82 -7.79 5.77 -5.22
CA ASP A 82 -7.99 4.56 -4.41
C ASP A 82 -8.78 3.46 -5.16
N ASN A 83 -9.31 3.80 -6.35
CA ASN A 83 -10.06 2.89 -7.20
C ASN A 83 -9.46 2.84 -8.63
N PRO A 84 -8.27 2.23 -8.80
CA PRO A 84 -7.62 2.13 -10.11
C PRO A 84 -8.50 1.40 -11.12
N GLY A 85 -8.57 1.91 -12.35
CA GLY A 85 -9.45 1.40 -13.41
C GLY A 85 -10.80 2.11 -13.50
N THR A 86 -11.18 2.90 -12.49
CA THR A 86 -12.39 3.73 -12.50
C THR A 86 -12.03 5.21 -12.64
N GLU A 87 -11.80 5.66 -13.88
CA GLU A 87 -11.33 7.04 -14.16
C GLU A 87 -12.18 8.18 -13.58
N ALA A 88 -13.44 7.93 -13.24
CA ALA A 88 -14.33 8.91 -12.62
C ALA A 88 -13.89 9.26 -11.19
N ASP A 89 -13.15 8.38 -10.52
CA ASP A 89 -12.68 8.53 -9.15
C ASP A 89 -11.28 9.15 -9.07
N TYR A 90 -10.66 9.42 -10.23
CA TYR A 90 -9.31 9.94 -10.29
C TYR A 90 -9.29 11.42 -9.85
N ASN A 91 -8.44 11.73 -8.89
CA ASN A 91 -8.26 13.06 -8.36
C ASN A 91 -6.99 13.70 -8.90
N GLN A 92 -7.11 14.87 -9.51
CA GLN A 92 -5.96 15.59 -10.05
C GLN A 92 -5.24 16.36 -8.94
N ILE A 93 -3.92 16.18 -8.82
CA ILE A 93 -3.07 16.98 -7.95
C ILE A 93 -3.08 18.44 -8.46
N PRO A 94 -3.45 19.43 -7.63
CA PRO A 94 -3.69 20.80 -8.09
C PRO A 94 -2.47 21.46 -8.77
N GLU A 95 -2.73 22.17 -9.87
CA GLU A 95 -1.68 22.80 -10.70
C GLU A 95 -1.10 24.11 -10.12
N ASN A 96 -1.67 24.62 -9.01
CA ASN A 96 -1.58 26.04 -8.62
C ASN A 96 -0.54 26.40 -7.54
N SER A 97 0.58 25.68 -7.38
CA SER A 97 1.64 26.17 -6.49
C SER A 97 3.06 25.84 -6.96
N ASN A 98 3.92 26.86 -6.97
CA ASN A 98 5.28 26.74 -7.49
C ASN A 98 6.25 25.99 -6.58
N ASN A 99 5.84 25.47 -5.42
CA ASN A 99 6.77 24.83 -4.48
C ASN A 99 6.23 23.59 -3.75
N VAL A 100 4.92 23.46 -3.49
CA VAL A 100 4.40 22.32 -2.69
C VAL A 100 4.40 21.02 -3.49
N THR A 101 4.16 21.11 -4.79
CA THR A 101 4.15 19.96 -5.71
C THR A 101 5.53 19.61 -6.24
N ILE A 102 6.59 20.30 -5.81
CA ILE A 102 7.95 19.99 -6.24
C ILE A 102 8.59 19.07 -5.21
N ILE A 103 8.80 17.80 -5.58
CA ILE A 103 9.51 16.84 -4.75
C ILE A 103 11.00 16.91 -5.09
N PRO A 104 11.88 17.31 -4.16
CA PRO A 104 13.33 17.29 -4.38
C PRO A 104 13.84 15.88 -4.72
N PRO A 105 15.04 15.74 -5.30
CA PRO A 105 15.68 14.43 -5.43
C PRO A 105 15.76 13.74 -4.06
N LYS A 106 15.33 12.48 -3.98
CA LYS A 106 15.28 11.72 -2.72
C LYS A 106 14.38 12.37 -1.64
N GLY A 107 13.49 13.26 -2.05
CA GLY A 107 12.52 13.92 -1.18
C GLY A 107 11.18 13.21 -1.17
N PHE A 108 10.35 13.63 -0.21
CA PHE A 108 9.03 13.09 0.07
C PHE A 108 7.98 14.21 0.02
N VAL A 109 6.74 13.86 -0.30
CA VAL A 109 5.59 14.72 -0.09
C VAL A 109 4.43 13.90 0.44
N VAL A 110 3.76 14.40 1.46
CA VAL A 110 2.56 13.78 2.03
C VAL A 110 1.32 14.48 1.49
N ILE A 111 0.41 13.68 0.94
CA ILE A 111 -0.89 14.08 0.44
C ILE A 111 -1.91 13.74 1.51
N ILE A 112 -2.69 14.74 1.95
CA ILE A 112 -3.77 14.57 2.90
C ILE A 112 -5.04 14.11 2.16
N CYS A 113 -5.63 13.03 2.64
CA CYS A 113 -6.74 12.33 2.01
C CYS A 113 -7.98 12.41 2.92
N GLY A 114 -9.14 12.74 2.34
CA GLY A 114 -10.44 12.63 3.01
C GLY A 114 -10.70 13.61 4.16
N ALA A 115 -9.90 14.67 4.30
CA ALA A 115 -10.06 15.67 5.36
C ALA A 115 -11.42 16.36 5.30
N LYS A 116 -11.96 16.73 6.47
CA LYS A 116 -13.23 17.46 6.61
C LYS A 116 -13.06 18.82 7.28
N ASP A 117 -13.91 19.76 6.88
CA ASP A 117 -14.00 21.08 7.52
C ASP A 117 -14.68 21.00 8.91
N ALA A 118 -14.72 22.11 9.64
CA ALA A 118 -15.35 22.16 10.96
C ALA A 118 -16.86 21.78 10.96
N GLY A 119 -17.51 21.80 9.80
CA GLY A 119 -18.90 21.36 9.60
C GLY A 119 -19.03 19.88 9.25
N GLY A 120 -17.93 19.15 9.09
CA GLY A 120 -17.90 17.75 8.66
C GLY A 120 -18.08 17.57 7.15
N VAL A 121 -17.94 18.64 6.36
CA VAL A 121 -18.00 18.60 4.89
C VAL A 121 -16.61 18.29 4.34
N ASP A 122 -16.55 17.50 3.27
CA ASP A 122 -15.26 17.15 2.65
C ASP A 122 -14.51 18.39 2.16
N VAL A 123 -13.23 18.46 2.49
CA VAL A 123 -12.31 19.48 1.98
C VAL A 123 -12.06 19.17 0.50
N PRO A 124 -12.29 20.13 -0.41
CA PRO A 124 -12.08 19.91 -1.83
C PRO A 124 -10.58 19.72 -2.14
N THR A 125 -10.31 18.97 -3.20
CA THR A 125 -8.96 18.84 -3.77
C THR A 125 -8.32 20.21 -4.01
N SER A 126 -7.29 20.52 -3.25
CA SER A 126 -6.73 21.88 -3.16
C SER A 126 -5.33 21.90 -2.53
N ILE A 127 -4.69 23.06 -2.59
CA ILE A 127 -3.45 23.32 -1.83
C ILE A 127 -3.77 24.40 -0.81
N ALA A 128 -3.58 24.09 0.47
CA ALA A 128 -3.78 25.00 1.59
C ALA A 128 -2.70 24.75 2.64
N ASP A 129 -2.21 25.82 3.28
CA ASP A 129 -1.21 25.76 4.36
C ASP A 129 0.02 24.89 4.05
N GLY A 130 0.48 24.95 2.80
CA GLY A 130 1.64 24.20 2.31
C GLY A 130 1.43 22.70 2.19
N LYS A 131 0.18 22.21 2.19
CA LYS A 131 -0.19 20.80 2.04
C LYS A 131 -1.06 20.59 0.80
N ILE A 132 -1.02 19.38 0.28
CA ILE A 132 -1.89 18.93 -0.80
C ILE A 132 -3.05 18.19 -0.13
N PHE A 133 -4.28 18.64 -0.41
CA PHE A 133 -5.50 17.97 -0.01
C PHE A 133 -6.10 17.31 -1.25
N ILE A 134 -6.51 16.05 -1.11
CA ILE A 134 -7.25 15.30 -2.10
C ILE A 134 -8.57 14.86 -1.47
N ASN A 135 -9.69 15.15 -2.16
CA ASN A 135 -11.02 14.73 -1.73
C ASN A 135 -11.27 13.25 -2.06
N MET A 136 -10.52 12.40 -1.38
CA MET A 136 -10.51 10.94 -1.48
C MET A 136 -10.08 10.43 -0.11
N GLY A 137 -10.95 9.74 0.61
CA GLY A 137 -10.62 9.14 1.90
C GLY A 137 -10.31 7.66 1.70
N LEU A 138 -9.37 7.13 2.45
CA LEU A 138 -8.97 5.73 2.35
C LEU A 138 -9.76 4.87 3.34
N SER A 139 -9.98 3.61 2.98
CA SER A 139 -10.77 2.67 3.76
C SER A 139 -10.12 1.31 3.75
N SER A 140 -9.69 0.85 4.92
CA SER A 140 -9.09 -0.49 5.08
C SER A 140 -9.99 -1.62 4.58
N SER A 141 -11.31 -1.48 4.68
CA SER A 141 -12.25 -2.55 4.32
C SER A 141 -12.88 -2.41 2.91
N LYS A 142 -12.52 -1.39 2.13
CA LYS A 142 -13.17 -1.13 0.82
C LYS A 142 -12.19 -0.86 -0.29
N ASP A 143 -11.07 -0.25 0.06
CA ASP A 143 -10.01 0.07 -0.87
C ASP A 143 -8.94 -1.00 -0.72
N HIS A 144 -8.28 -1.30 -1.83
CA HIS A 144 -7.27 -2.36 -1.91
C HIS A 144 -5.91 -1.79 -2.28
N ASN A 145 -5.89 -0.78 -3.15
CA ASN A 145 -4.67 -0.20 -3.67
C ASN A 145 -4.82 1.30 -3.88
N VAL A 146 -3.71 2.03 -3.83
CA VAL A 146 -3.64 3.40 -4.34
C VAL A 146 -2.76 3.42 -5.59
N ALA A 147 -3.17 4.17 -6.61
CA ALA A 147 -2.43 4.32 -7.86
C ALA A 147 -2.18 5.78 -8.20
N ILE A 148 -1.03 6.04 -8.85
CA ILE A 148 -0.65 7.36 -9.35
C ILE A 148 -0.37 7.33 -10.85
N TYR A 149 -0.85 8.35 -11.56
CA TYR A 149 -0.78 8.47 -13.01
C TYR A 149 -0.15 9.79 -13.44
N THR A 150 0.47 9.81 -14.63
CA THR A 150 0.88 11.05 -15.30
C THR A 150 -0.31 11.96 -15.61
N PRO A 151 -0.12 13.25 -15.95
CA PRO A 151 -1.20 14.12 -16.41
C PRO A 151 -2.00 13.56 -17.61
N GLU A 152 -1.35 12.76 -18.45
CA GLU A 152 -1.95 12.03 -19.58
C GLU A 152 -2.64 10.70 -19.17
N LYS A 153 -2.78 10.44 -17.87
CA LYS A 153 -3.40 9.25 -17.27
C LYS A 153 -2.70 7.93 -17.62
N THR A 154 -1.37 7.96 -17.78
CA THR A 154 -0.57 6.73 -17.83
C THR A 154 -0.17 6.34 -16.42
N GLU A 155 -0.43 5.10 -16.00
CA GLU A 155 -0.06 4.61 -14.67
C GLU A 155 1.46 4.66 -14.49
N ILE A 156 1.91 5.24 -13.38
CA ILE A 156 3.33 5.33 -13.03
C ILE A 156 3.67 4.33 -11.93
N ASP A 157 2.80 4.23 -10.92
CA ASP A 157 3.00 3.35 -9.79
C ASP A 157 1.65 3.01 -9.14
N LYS A 158 1.62 1.88 -8.45
CA LYS A 158 0.47 1.37 -7.70
C LYS A 158 0.97 0.58 -6.50
N THR A 159 0.28 0.70 -5.38
CA THR A 159 0.58 -0.12 -4.21
C THR A 159 0.21 -1.58 -4.44
N ASP A 160 0.85 -2.49 -3.71
CA ASP A 160 0.29 -3.82 -3.52
C ASP A 160 -1.04 -3.73 -2.77
N ASP A 161 -1.77 -4.84 -2.68
CA ASP A 161 -2.99 -4.91 -1.88
C ASP A 161 -2.61 -4.77 -0.39
N PHE A 162 -3.12 -3.72 0.26
CA PHE A 162 -2.90 -3.52 1.70
C PHE A 162 -3.86 -4.35 2.57
N ASN A 163 -4.70 -5.20 1.97
CA ASN A 163 -5.45 -6.32 2.56
C ASN A 163 -6.11 -6.02 3.92
N GLY A 164 -6.71 -4.84 4.08
CA GLY A 164 -7.22 -4.44 5.40
C GLY A 164 -6.13 -3.94 6.33
N LEU A 165 -5.76 -2.67 6.16
CA LEU A 165 -4.75 -2.03 7.01
C LEU A 165 -5.31 -1.68 8.40
N ALA A 166 -4.61 -2.11 9.46
CA ALA A 166 -4.97 -1.84 10.85
C ALA A 166 -4.91 -0.34 11.20
N ASP A 167 -5.69 0.08 12.21
CA ASP A 167 -5.56 1.40 12.82
C ASP A 167 -4.10 1.65 13.26
N ASP A 168 -3.61 2.87 13.03
CA ASP A 168 -2.24 3.28 13.36
C ASP A 168 -1.11 2.52 12.67
N LYS A 169 -1.44 1.70 11.66
CA LYS A 169 -0.45 1.07 10.79
C LYS A 169 -0.45 1.73 9.44
N SER A 170 0.73 2.06 8.96
CA SER A 170 0.93 2.47 7.58
C SER A 170 1.32 1.27 6.72
N PHE A 171 1.03 1.34 5.43
CA PHE A 171 1.48 0.40 4.43
C PHE A 171 2.50 1.10 3.54
N GLY A 172 3.73 0.60 3.50
CA GLY A 172 4.83 1.27 2.84
C GLY A 172 5.85 0.34 2.24
N ARG A 173 6.78 0.92 1.49
CA ARG A 173 7.91 0.19 0.90
C ARG A 173 8.97 -0.11 1.96
N GLU A 174 9.54 -1.31 1.98
CA GLU A 174 10.61 -1.69 2.91
C GLU A 174 11.83 -0.75 2.81
N THR A 175 12.12 -0.28 1.61
CA THR A 175 13.12 0.76 1.33
C THR A 175 12.54 1.72 0.32
N ASP A 176 12.77 3.02 0.51
CA ASP A 176 12.16 4.06 -0.33
C ASP A 176 12.27 3.77 -1.83
N GLY A 177 11.12 3.65 -2.49
CA GLY A 177 10.99 3.40 -3.93
C GLY A 177 11.43 2.00 -4.42
N ASN A 178 11.70 1.04 -3.53
CA ASN A 178 11.90 -0.37 -3.90
C ASN A 178 10.57 -1.05 -4.27
N GLY A 179 10.56 -2.31 -4.72
CA GLY A 179 9.32 -3.02 -5.09
C GLY A 179 8.61 -3.77 -3.97
N ASN A 180 9.16 -3.80 -2.75
CA ASN A 180 8.67 -4.65 -1.67
C ASN A 180 7.77 -3.83 -0.74
N TRP A 181 6.50 -4.19 -0.67
CA TRP A 181 5.53 -3.57 0.23
C TRP A 181 5.41 -4.34 1.54
N MET A 182 5.11 -3.62 2.60
CA MET A 182 4.85 -4.16 3.92
C MET A 182 3.96 -3.22 4.72
N VAL A 183 3.20 -3.77 5.65
CA VAL A 183 2.71 -2.97 6.77
C VAL A 183 3.95 -2.49 7.54
N MET A 184 3.95 -1.27 8.07
CA MET A 184 5.06 -0.58 8.74
C MET A 184 4.81 -0.38 10.23
N ALA A 185 5.84 -0.54 11.06
CA ALA A 185 5.77 -0.34 12.52
C ALA A 185 5.66 1.10 12.91
N THR A 186 6.49 1.90 12.26
CA THR A 186 6.58 3.32 12.46
C THR A 186 6.04 3.94 11.19
N LYS A 187 4.99 4.76 11.33
CA LYS A 187 4.62 5.66 10.25
C LYS A 187 5.71 6.71 10.05
N THR A 188 6.14 6.94 8.82
CA THR A 188 7.26 7.83 8.48
C THR A 188 6.86 9.04 7.60
N PRO A 189 5.74 9.73 7.86
CA PRO A 189 5.27 10.80 6.97
C PRO A 189 6.26 11.95 6.87
N GLY A 190 6.76 12.19 5.65
CA GLY A 190 7.75 13.19 5.28
C GLY A 190 9.20 12.76 5.49
N ALA A 191 9.47 11.47 5.75
CA ALA A 191 10.78 10.94 6.09
C ALA A 191 11.06 9.60 5.38
N PRO A 192 12.33 9.16 5.28
CA PRO A 192 12.65 7.82 4.80
C PRO A 192 11.96 6.73 5.61
N ASN A 193 11.44 5.72 4.91
CA ASN A 193 10.93 4.50 5.54
C ASN A 193 12.08 3.85 6.30
N ASP A 194 11.81 3.42 7.53
CA ASP A 194 12.81 2.77 8.38
C ASP A 194 12.91 1.25 8.14
N GLY A 195 12.10 0.72 7.21
CA GLY A 195 11.99 -0.70 6.89
C GLY A 195 11.53 -1.55 8.08
N SER A 196 10.99 -0.92 9.13
CA SER A 196 10.54 -1.64 10.31
C SER A 196 9.14 -2.20 10.09
N ALA A 197 8.99 -3.51 10.21
CA ALA A 197 7.68 -4.16 10.22
C ALA A 197 6.97 -3.88 11.54
N PRO A 198 5.62 -3.77 11.55
CA PRO A 198 4.81 -3.58 12.73
C PRO A 198 5.21 -4.51 13.83
N VAL A 199 5.65 -3.91 14.92
CA VAL A 199 5.52 -4.55 16.20
C VAL A 199 4.15 -4.13 16.74
N ALA A 200 3.09 -4.78 16.25
CA ALA A 200 1.79 -4.81 16.92
C ALA A 200 1.31 -6.26 16.92
N GLY A 201 1.58 -6.92 18.05
CA GLY A 201 1.54 -8.36 18.17
C GLY A 201 2.64 -8.95 17.32
N SER A 202 3.57 -9.67 17.93
CA SER A 202 4.51 -10.48 17.17
C SER A 202 3.83 -11.51 16.24
N LEU A 203 2.50 -11.56 16.18
CA LEU A 203 1.70 -12.59 15.57
C LEU A 203 1.22 -12.18 14.20
N VAL A 204 1.61 -12.94 13.18
CA VAL A 204 1.24 -12.73 11.78
C VAL A 204 0.64 -14.00 11.21
N LEU A 205 -0.28 -13.89 10.26
CA LEU A 205 -0.69 -15.03 9.45
C LEU A 205 0.55 -15.53 8.67
N ASN A 206 0.93 -16.79 8.82
CA ASN A 206 2.18 -17.31 8.28
C ASN A 206 1.99 -18.24 7.10
N GLU A 207 0.97 -19.09 7.18
CA GLU A 207 0.70 -20.12 6.18
C GLU A 207 -0.76 -20.58 6.31
N PHE A 208 -1.39 -21.00 5.22
CA PHE A 208 -2.72 -21.60 5.25
C PHE A 208 -2.92 -22.63 4.14
N MET A 209 -3.84 -23.56 4.36
CA MET A 209 -4.29 -24.55 3.39
C MET A 209 -5.82 -24.57 3.37
N ALA A 210 -6.40 -24.31 2.21
CA ALA A 210 -7.85 -24.19 2.01
C ALA A 210 -8.50 -25.42 1.32
N SER A 211 -7.70 -26.48 1.11
CA SER A 211 -8.18 -27.78 0.63
C SER A 211 -7.15 -28.84 0.97
N ASN A 212 -7.43 -29.65 1.98
CA ASN A 212 -6.51 -30.66 2.48
C ASN A 212 -7.09 -32.08 2.30
N ASP A 213 -6.48 -32.90 1.44
CA ASP A 213 -6.89 -34.29 1.21
C ASP A 213 -5.90 -35.30 1.81
N SER A 214 -4.72 -34.85 2.24
CA SER A 214 -3.62 -35.77 2.55
C SER A 214 -2.55 -35.28 3.52
N TRP A 215 -2.58 -34.01 3.92
CA TRP A 215 -1.57 -33.44 4.79
C TRP A 215 -1.98 -33.54 6.25
N ASN A 216 -1.07 -34.04 7.09
CA ASN A 216 -1.32 -34.11 8.53
C ASN A 216 -1.10 -32.74 9.17
N VAL A 217 -2.03 -32.36 10.04
CA VAL A 217 -2.00 -31.07 10.74
C VAL A 217 -1.81 -31.33 12.24
N PRO A 218 -0.92 -30.61 12.94
CA PRO A 218 -0.80 -30.71 14.39
C PRO A 218 -2.13 -30.40 15.08
N GLY A 219 -2.48 -31.19 16.08
CA GLY A 219 -3.73 -31.01 16.83
C GLY A 219 -4.96 -31.70 16.23
N ASP A 220 -4.86 -32.21 15.00
CA ASP A 220 -5.94 -32.97 14.36
C ASP A 220 -5.77 -34.49 14.45
N ASN A 221 -6.88 -35.24 14.42
CA ASN A 221 -6.91 -36.71 14.54
C ASN A 221 -6.86 -37.45 13.19
N GLY A 222 -6.43 -36.78 12.11
CA GLY A 222 -6.23 -37.38 10.79
C GLY A 222 -7.42 -37.20 9.85
N ASP A 223 -8.26 -36.19 10.11
CA ASP A 223 -9.41 -35.81 9.28
C ASP A 223 -9.01 -34.84 8.13
N GLN A 224 -7.72 -34.49 8.03
CA GLN A 224 -7.14 -33.59 7.01
C GLN A 224 -7.95 -32.29 6.85
N PRO A 225 -8.11 -31.48 7.91
CA PRO A 225 -8.87 -30.25 7.81
C PRO A 225 -8.09 -29.15 7.08
N ASP A 226 -8.83 -28.14 6.64
CA ASP A 226 -8.25 -26.84 6.29
C ASP A 226 -7.65 -26.21 7.55
N TRP A 227 -6.68 -25.32 7.39
CA TRP A 227 -6.01 -24.72 8.52
C TRP A 227 -5.38 -23.37 8.17
N ILE A 228 -5.21 -22.57 9.22
CA ILE A 228 -4.45 -21.33 9.19
C ILE A 228 -3.38 -21.38 10.28
N GLU A 229 -2.20 -20.86 9.99
CA GLU A 229 -1.08 -20.80 10.92
C GLU A 229 -0.74 -19.35 11.23
N ILE A 230 -0.50 -19.10 12.51
CA ILE A 230 -0.03 -17.83 13.04
C ILE A 230 1.40 -18.02 13.55
N TYR A 231 2.30 -17.12 13.18
CA TYR A 231 3.70 -17.11 13.62
C TYR A 231 4.00 -15.93 14.54
N ASN A 232 4.71 -16.20 15.64
CA ASN A 232 5.23 -15.18 16.54
C ASN A 232 6.64 -14.73 16.11
N THR A 233 6.74 -13.63 15.37
CA THR A 233 7.97 -12.94 14.92
C THR A 233 8.85 -12.39 16.06
N GLY A 234 8.38 -12.37 17.30
CA GLY A 234 9.01 -11.69 18.42
C GLY A 234 9.77 -12.61 19.36
N ASP A 235 10.59 -11.99 20.22
CA ASP A 235 11.46 -12.68 21.17
C ASP A 235 10.75 -13.11 22.48
N THR A 236 9.45 -12.84 22.61
CA THR A 236 8.65 -13.19 23.81
C THR A 236 7.36 -13.92 23.45
N PRO A 237 6.89 -14.88 24.27
CA PRO A 237 5.60 -15.51 24.06
C PRO A 237 4.44 -14.50 24.10
N ILE A 238 3.43 -14.70 23.26
CA ILE A 238 2.21 -13.89 23.23
C ILE A 238 0.99 -14.80 23.34
N ASP A 239 0.07 -14.45 24.23
CA ASP A 239 -1.21 -15.13 24.39
C ASP A 239 -2.28 -14.50 23.49
N MET A 240 -2.86 -15.32 22.61
CA MET A 240 -3.95 -14.93 21.70
C MET A 240 -5.34 -15.15 22.29
N GLY A 241 -5.45 -15.51 23.58
CA GLY A 241 -6.75 -15.74 24.20
C GLY A 241 -7.65 -14.52 24.06
N GLY A 242 -8.83 -14.70 23.44
CA GLY A 242 -9.79 -13.63 23.17
C GLY A 242 -9.61 -12.87 21.86
N TRP A 243 -8.53 -13.13 21.10
CA TRP A 243 -8.39 -12.66 19.71
C TRP A 243 -9.39 -13.38 18.81
N TYR A 244 -9.53 -12.90 17.58
CA TYR A 244 -10.46 -13.40 16.59
C TYR A 244 -9.74 -13.92 15.35
N ALA A 245 -10.29 -14.96 14.75
CA ALA A 245 -9.99 -15.45 13.42
C ALA A 245 -11.24 -15.35 12.54
N SER A 246 -11.06 -15.09 11.24
CA SER A 246 -12.17 -14.95 10.30
C SER A 246 -11.78 -15.36 8.88
N ASP A 247 -12.75 -15.89 8.13
CA ASP A 247 -12.72 -16.09 6.68
C ASP A 247 -13.31 -14.89 5.89
N ALA A 248 -13.27 -13.68 6.45
CA ALA A 248 -13.74 -12.44 5.79
C ALA A 248 -13.06 -11.18 6.36
N LEU A 249 -12.53 -10.29 5.52
CA LEU A 249 -11.95 -9.01 5.97
C LEU A 249 -13.01 -8.04 6.53
N ASP A 250 -14.22 -8.06 5.98
CA ASP A 250 -15.29 -7.14 6.39
C ASP A 250 -15.98 -7.52 7.72
N THR A 251 -15.70 -8.73 8.21
CA THR A 251 -16.29 -9.29 9.43
C THR A 251 -15.18 -9.98 10.26
N PRO A 252 -14.26 -9.23 10.89
CA PRO A 252 -13.06 -9.80 11.52
C PRO A 252 -13.33 -10.54 12.84
N ASP A 253 -14.56 -10.57 13.35
CA ASP A 253 -14.95 -11.15 14.65
C ASP A 253 -15.63 -12.53 14.59
N LYS A 254 -15.49 -13.27 13.48
CA LYS A 254 -16.24 -14.53 13.27
C LYS A 254 -16.01 -15.61 14.33
N TYR A 255 -14.75 -15.85 14.71
CA TYR A 255 -14.40 -16.86 15.71
C TYR A 255 -13.46 -16.30 16.77
N GLN A 256 -13.93 -16.20 18.02
CA GLN A 256 -13.09 -15.80 19.14
C GLN A 256 -12.33 -17.00 19.71
N LEU A 257 -11.01 -16.88 19.84
CA LEU A 257 -10.16 -17.87 20.49
C LEU A 257 -10.48 -18.01 21.99
N PRO A 258 -10.31 -19.21 22.56
CA PRO A 258 -10.60 -19.47 23.97
C PRO A 258 -9.88 -18.51 24.91
N THR A 259 -10.57 -18.02 25.94
CA THR A 259 -10.01 -17.09 26.94
C THR A 259 -9.68 -17.79 28.26
N ASP A 260 -10.02 -19.07 28.38
CA ASP A 260 -9.97 -19.84 29.61
C ASP A 260 -8.75 -20.75 29.74
N ASP A 261 -7.97 -20.94 28.67
CA ASP A 261 -6.75 -21.74 28.69
C ASP A 261 -5.61 -21.13 27.84
N ALA A 262 -4.80 -20.30 28.49
CA ALA A 262 -3.60 -19.71 27.89
C ALA A 262 -2.56 -20.75 27.41
N THR A 263 -2.62 -22.01 27.89
CA THR A 263 -1.69 -23.04 27.41
C THR A 263 -1.99 -23.50 25.98
N LEU A 264 -3.21 -23.24 25.49
CA LEU A 264 -3.63 -23.50 24.12
C LEU A 264 -3.33 -22.30 23.20
N THR A 265 -3.49 -21.08 23.71
CA THR A 265 -3.46 -19.85 22.90
C THR A 265 -2.15 -19.06 23.00
N THR A 266 -1.23 -19.46 23.88
CA THR A 266 0.10 -18.85 23.94
C THR A 266 1.00 -19.37 22.83
N VAL A 267 1.40 -18.46 21.94
CA VAL A 267 2.38 -18.70 20.89
C VAL A 267 3.77 -18.34 21.44
N PRO A 268 4.71 -19.30 21.57
CA PRO A 268 6.07 -19.02 22.02
C PRO A 268 6.79 -18.00 21.13
N ALA A 269 7.87 -17.39 21.63
CA ALA A 269 8.78 -16.60 20.80
C ALA A 269 9.27 -17.43 19.60
N HIS A 270 9.16 -16.90 18.38
CA HIS A 270 9.44 -17.64 17.14
C HIS A 270 8.69 -18.97 17.02
N GLY A 271 7.56 -19.09 17.71
CA GLY A 271 6.68 -20.25 17.69
C GLY A 271 5.48 -20.06 16.76
N PHE A 272 4.70 -21.12 16.63
CA PHE A 272 3.57 -21.21 15.71
C PHE A 272 2.31 -21.63 16.49
N LEU A 273 1.16 -21.14 16.03
CA LEU A 273 -0.15 -21.61 16.46
C LEU A 273 -0.95 -21.96 15.21
N VAL A 274 -1.42 -23.21 15.15
CA VAL A 274 -2.27 -23.68 14.06
C VAL A 274 -3.71 -23.70 14.54
N LEU A 275 -4.59 -23.05 13.77
CA LEU A 275 -6.03 -23.12 13.94
C LEU A 275 -6.60 -24.06 12.88
N ILE A 276 -7.49 -24.94 13.31
CA ILE A 276 -8.18 -25.90 12.46
C ILE A 276 -9.46 -25.27 11.92
N CYS A 277 -9.65 -25.30 10.61
CA CYS A 277 -10.79 -24.69 9.93
C CYS A 277 -11.81 -25.75 9.50
N ASP A 278 -12.53 -26.32 10.47
CA ASP A 278 -13.47 -27.43 10.24
C ASP A 278 -14.94 -27.11 10.56
N GLY A 279 -15.25 -25.89 11.00
CA GLY A 279 -16.59 -25.44 11.31
C GLY A 279 -17.16 -25.94 12.64
N THR A 280 -16.37 -26.60 13.50
CA THR A 280 -16.87 -27.13 14.77
C THR A 280 -16.99 -26.07 15.87
N GLY A 281 -16.12 -25.05 15.86
CA GLY A 281 -16.17 -23.93 16.79
C GLY A 281 -15.83 -24.29 18.24
N GLU A 282 -14.81 -25.13 18.46
CA GLU A 282 -14.36 -25.55 19.78
C GLU A 282 -12.83 -25.45 19.92
N GLY A 283 -12.34 -24.75 20.94
CA GLY A 283 -10.89 -24.66 21.19
C GLY A 283 -10.16 -23.94 20.05
N LEU A 284 -9.18 -24.62 19.45
CA LEU A 284 -8.45 -24.13 18.27
C LEU A 284 -9.13 -24.51 16.94
N HIS A 285 -10.33 -25.09 16.99
CA HIS A 285 -11.15 -25.37 15.81
C HIS A 285 -12.13 -24.23 15.58
N THR A 286 -11.98 -23.52 14.47
CA THR A 286 -12.82 -22.38 14.12
C THR A 286 -14.25 -22.81 13.78
N ASN A 287 -15.18 -21.86 13.85
CA ASN A 287 -16.59 -22.08 13.49
C ASN A 287 -16.87 -21.93 11.97
N PHE A 288 -15.81 -21.79 11.17
CA PHE A 288 -15.85 -21.73 9.72
C PHE A 288 -14.91 -22.76 9.08
N LYS A 289 -15.03 -22.91 7.77
CA LYS A 289 -14.12 -23.67 6.92
C LYS A 289 -13.54 -22.73 5.87
N LEU A 290 -12.46 -23.15 5.24
CA LEU A 290 -11.94 -22.42 4.11
C LEU A 290 -12.56 -22.93 2.79
N SER A 291 -12.79 -22.02 1.85
CA SER A 291 -13.23 -22.27 0.49
C SER A 291 -12.04 -22.28 -0.47
N SER A 292 -11.77 -23.44 -1.06
CA SER A 292 -10.75 -23.57 -2.12
C SER A 292 -11.00 -22.68 -3.36
N GLY A 293 -12.24 -22.16 -3.51
CA GLY A 293 -12.63 -21.25 -4.58
C GLY A 293 -12.22 -19.79 -4.34
N GLY A 294 -11.65 -19.46 -3.18
CA GLY A 294 -11.30 -18.11 -2.81
C GLY A 294 -12.19 -17.50 -1.74
N GLU A 295 -11.56 -16.76 -0.85
CA GLU A 295 -12.13 -15.96 0.22
C GLU A 295 -10.99 -15.15 0.88
N ASP A 296 -11.27 -14.54 2.03
CA ASP A 296 -10.26 -13.87 2.83
C ASP A 296 -9.92 -14.66 4.08
N ILE A 297 -8.78 -14.36 4.68
CA ILE A 297 -8.38 -14.81 6.01
C ILE A 297 -7.97 -13.57 6.81
N ALA A 298 -8.43 -13.47 8.05
CA ALA A 298 -8.05 -12.41 8.95
C ALA A 298 -7.78 -12.94 10.36
N ILE A 299 -6.82 -12.33 11.03
CA ILE A 299 -6.69 -12.34 12.49
C ILE A 299 -6.92 -10.93 13.03
N SER A 300 -7.56 -10.82 14.19
CA SER A 300 -7.90 -9.53 14.82
C SER A 300 -7.80 -9.61 16.33
N GLU A 301 -7.06 -8.72 16.96
CA GLU A 301 -6.95 -8.67 18.43
C GLU A 301 -8.26 -8.22 19.11
N ASP A 302 -8.99 -7.27 18.52
CA ASP A 302 -10.15 -6.61 19.12
C ASP A 302 -11.50 -7.00 18.50
N GLY A 303 -11.48 -7.78 17.41
CA GLY A 303 -12.66 -8.15 16.63
C GLY A 303 -13.21 -7.01 15.77
N ILE A 304 -12.48 -5.91 15.64
CA ILE A 304 -12.90 -4.73 14.87
C ILE A 304 -11.87 -4.42 13.79
N THR A 305 -10.60 -4.53 14.14
CA THR A 305 -9.45 -4.12 13.34
C THR A 305 -8.70 -5.38 12.91
N ILE A 306 -8.47 -5.53 11.60
CA ILE A 306 -7.62 -6.62 11.09
C ILE A 306 -6.20 -6.37 11.58
N THR A 307 -5.62 -7.34 12.29
CA THR A 307 -4.22 -7.33 12.72
C THR A 307 -3.32 -7.80 11.58
N ASP A 308 -3.70 -8.88 10.89
CA ASP A 308 -3.08 -9.35 9.66
C ASP A 308 -4.11 -10.14 8.85
N GLY A 309 -3.95 -10.19 7.54
CA GLY A 309 -4.91 -10.84 6.67
C GLY A 309 -4.38 -11.16 5.28
N TYR A 310 -5.09 -12.01 4.57
CA TYR A 310 -4.73 -12.45 3.23
C TYR A 310 -5.98 -12.82 2.42
N SER A 311 -6.11 -12.25 1.23
CA SER A 311 -7.15 -12.61 0.27
C SER A 311 -6.61 -13.57 -0.79
N PHE A 312 -7.41 -14.56 -1.17
CA PHE A 312 -7.10 -15.48 -2.26
C PHE A 312 -8.33 -15.77 -3.11
N CYS A 313 -8.13 -16.13 -4.38
CA CYS A 313 -9.22 -16.43 -5.31
C CYS A 313 -8.88 -17.57 -6.26
N ASP A 314 -9.90 -18.14 -6.88
CA ASP A 314 -9.71 -19.16 -7.90
C ASP A 314 -9.01 -18.63 -9.17
N SER A 315 -8.91 -19.49 -10.18
CA SER A 315 -8.26 -19.17 -11.43
C SER A 315 -8.88 -17.94 -12.11
N GLY A 316 -8.12 -16.85 -12.21
CA GLY A 316 -8.54 -15.64 -12.92
C GLY A 316 -8.18 -14.32 -12.24
N CYS A 317 -7.63 -14.37 -11.03
CA CYS A 317 -7.08 -13.23 -10.32
C CYS A 317 -5.55 -13.34 -10.15
N ASP A 318 -4.90 -12.22 -9.81
CA ASP A 318 -3.45 -12.16 -9.61
C ASP A 318 -3.01 -12.54 -8.17
N LEU A 319 -3.92 -13.11 -7.37
CA LEU A 319 -3.65 -13.54 -5.99
C LEU A 319 -3.19 -15.01 -5.93
N LEU A 320 -2.29 -15.34 -5.00
CA LEU A 320 -1.83 -16.73 -4.83
C LEU A 320 -2.90 -17.55 -4.10
N ASN A 321 -3.31 -18.65 -4.73
CA ASN A 321 -4.22 -19.64 -4.16
C ASN A 321 -3.47 -20.97 -4.00
N PRO A 322 -3.59 -21.65 -2.85
CA PRO A 322 -2.93 -22.93 -2.63
C PRO A 322 -3.35 -24.01 -3.64
N GLY A 323 -4.64 -24.11 -3.95
CA GLY A 323 -5.21 -25.33 -4.53
C GLY A 323 -5.19 -26.51 -3.55
N THR A 324 -5.53 -27.71 -4.03
CA THR A 324 -5.62 -28.91 -3.17
C THR A 324 -4.24 -29.43 -2.77
N ASP A 325 -4.11 -29.80 -1.48
CA ASP A 325 -2.92 -30.36 -0.84
C ASP A 325 -1.69 -29.44 -0.79
N ASN A 326 -1.81 -28.20 -1.23
CA ASN A 326 -0.76 -27.20 -1.10
C ASN A 326 -1.18 -26.16 -0.08
N SER A 327 -0.23 -25.35 0.37
CA SER A 327 -0.48 -24.19 1.20
C SER A 327 0.06 -22.94 0.54
N THR A 328 -0.51 -21.79 0.90
CA THR A 328 0.05 -20.48 0.59
C THR A 328 0.59 -19.90 1.89
N GLY A 329 1.83 -19.44 1.87
CA GLY A 329 2.52 -18.98 3.07
C GLY A 329 3.59 -17.95 2.76
N ARG A 330 4.10 -17.31 3.80
CA ARG A 330 5.19 -16.34 3.71
C ARG A 330 6.49 -17.02 3.25
N ASP A 331 7.28 -16.36 2.41
CA ASP A 331 8.57 -16.83 1.89
C ASP A 331 9.65 -16.80 2.98
N GLY A 332 9.49 -17.68 3.97
CA GLY A 332 10.16 -17.62 5.28
C GLY A 332 9.26 -16.98 6.34
N ASP A 333 9.42 -17.42 7.60
CA ASP A 333 8.52 -17.05 8.69
C ASP A 333 8.37 -15.54 8.87
N GLY A 334 7.14 -15.05 8.81
CA GLY A 334 6.83 -13.64 8.99
C GLY A 334 7.31 -12.69 7.88
N ASN A 335 7.84 -13.21 6.75
CA ASN A 335 8.24 -12.38 5.62
C ASN A 335 7.05 -11.79 4.85
N ALA A 336 7.24 -10.62 4.22
CA ALA A 336 6.17 -9.93 3.50
C ALA A 336 5.72 -10.66 2.21
N SER A 337 6.67 -11.30 1.51
CA SER A 337 6.37 -12.03 0.28
C SER A 337 5.67 -13.35 0.56
N TRP A 338 4.67 -13.68 -0.25
CA TRP A 338 3.95 -14.95 -0.20
C TRP A 338 4.34 -15.85 -1.37
N ILE A 339 4.30 -17.16 -1.14
CA ILE A 339 4.54 -18.19 -2.13
C ILE A 339 3.56 -19.35 -1.92
N VAL A 340 3.49 -20.24 -2.91
CA VAL A 340 2.81 -21.53 -2.77
C VAL A 340 3.84 -22.59 -2.35
N PHE A 341 3.57 -23.28 -1.25
CA PHE A 341 4.27 -24.48 -0.83
C PHE A 341 3.57 -25.69 -1.44
N GLU A 342 4.23 -26.32 -2.41
CA GLU A 342 3.68 -27.43 -3.15
C GLU A 342 4.04 -28.76 -2.48
N LYS A 343 3.03 -29.61 -2.27
CA LYS A 343 3.22 -30.94 -1.63
C LYS A 343 4.30 -31.79 -2.30
N ASP A 344 4.40 -31.75 -3.62
CA ASP A 344 5.35 -32.58 -4.39
C ASP A 344 6.66 -31.85 -4.76
N ALA A 345 6.92 -30.68 -4.18
CA ALA A 345 8.11 -29.87 -4.43
C ALA A 345 9.09 -29.85 -3.25
N SER A 346 10.17 -29.08 -3.39
CA SER A 346 11.19 -28.92 -2.34
C SER A 346 10.73 -28.02 -1.18
N ARG A 347 9.73 -27.17 -1.41
CA ARG A 347 9.10 -26.31 -0.39
C ARG A 347 7.68 -26.82 -0.20
N GLN A 348 7.49 -27.64 0.82
CA GLN A 348 6.24 -28.34 1.14
C GLN A 348 5.50 -27.64 2.27
N PRO A 349 4.19 -27.88 2.46
CA PRO A 349 3.43 -27.28 3.54
C PRO A 349 4.01 -27.57 4.93
N THR A 350 4.02 -26.58 5.82
CA THR A 350 4.76 -26.61 7.10
C THR A 350 3.91 -26.33 8.35
N PRO A 351 2.73 -26.94 8.53
CA PRO A 351 1.89 -26.63 9.69
C PRO A 351 2.59 -26.97 11.02
N GLY A 352 2.68 -25.96 11.88
CA GLY A 352 3.34 -25.96 13.18
C GLY A 352 4.86 -25.86 13.12
N ALA A 353 5.45 -25.45 12.00
CA ALA A 353 6.89 -25.41 11.79
C ALA A 353 7.33 -24.26 10.89
N SER A 354 8.63 -23.96 10.89
CA SER A 354 9.18 -22.91 10.03
C SER A 354 8.99 -23.18 8.54
N ASN A 355 8.60 -22.14 7.83
CA ASN A 355 8.57 -22.06 6.37
C ASN A 355 10.00 -22.20 5.82
N ASN A 356 10.21 -23.18 4.93
CA ASN A 356 11.52 -23.55 4.38
C ASN A 356 11.92 -22.78 3.12
#